data_AF-A0AA96TRP9-F1
#
_entry.id   AF-A0AA96TRP9-F1
#
_cell.length_a   1.000
_cell.length_b   1.000
_cell.length_c   1.000
_cell.angle_alpha   90.00
_cell.angle_beta   90.00
_cell.angle_gamma   90.00
#
_symmetry.space_group_name_H-M   'P 1'
#
loop_
_entity.id
_entity.type
_entity.pdbx_description
1 polymer ?
#
loop_
_entity_poly.entity_id
_entity_poly.type
_entity_poly.pdbx_seq_one_letter_code
_entity_poly.pdbx_strand_id
1 'polypeptide(L)'
;MTYTPEQVERLLPTIWGGTWAWGQQNPQIPDPDMPRATSVASHSGTYWAHLADIRAAWRETFLTRELRVALFLSHACGWTQEEIAEHEAVSQRAISKRLARALELLTNHLNGYVRWGGSRVT
;
A
#
# COMPACT_ATOMS: atom_id res chain seq x y z
N MET A 1 -1.50 5.05 -15.64
CA MET A 1 -2.32 4.14 -14.82
C MET A 1 -2.71 4.89 -13.56
N THR A 2 -3.96 4.81 -13.12
CA THR A 2 -4.41 5.56 -11.94
C THR A 2 -4.63 4.59 -10.79
N TYR A 3 -4.02 4.88 -9.64
CA TYR A 3 -4.16 4.14 -8.40
C TYR A 3 -5.40 4.63 -7.63
N THR A 4 -6.19 3.68 -7.14
CA THR A 4 -7.28 3.90 -6.18
C THR A 4 -6.79 3.64 -4.74
N PRO A 5 -7.38 4.28 -3.71
CA PRO A 5 -7.01 4.00 -2.32
C PRO A 5 -7.07 2.51 -1.95
N GLU A 6 -8.05 1.77 -2.46
CA GLU A 6 -8.24 0.34 -2.23
C GLU A 6 -7.16 -0.51 -2.93
N GLN A 7 -6.60 -0.03 -4.05
CA GLN A 7 -5.43 -0.66 -4.68
C GLN A 7 -4.17 -0.41 -3.86
N VAL A 8 -3.98 0.82 -3.37
CA VAL A 8 -2.82 1.16 -2.53
C VAL A 8 -2.84 0.36 -1.23
N GLU A 9 -3.99 0.27 -0.57
CA GLU A 9 -4.20 -0.50 0.65
C GLU A 9 -3.83 -1.98 0.47
N ARG A 10 -4.25 -2.59 -0.65
CA ARG A 10 -3.89 -3.98 -0.99
C ARG A 10 -2.40 -4.17 -1.28
N LEU A 11 -1.71 -3.16 -1.81
CA LEU A 11 -0.28 -3.21 -2.12
C LEU A 11 0.61 -2.98 -0.91
N LEU A 12 0.15 -2.23 0.11
CA LEU A 12 0.95 -1.87 1.28
C LEU A 12 1.66 -3.05 1.97
N PRO A 13 1.01 -4.19 2.27
CA PRO A 13 1.67 -5.32 2.95
C PRO A 13 2.90 -5.86 2.19
N THR A 14 2.94 -5.70 0.86
CA THR A 14 4.06 -6.16 0.01
C THR A 14 5.37 -5.40 0.23
N ILE A 15 5.33 -4.28 0.97
CA ILE A 15 6.51 -3.54 1.38
C ILE A 15 7.31 -4.34 2.43
N TRP A 16 6.62 -5.01 3.35
CA TRP A 16 7.23 -5.64 4.53
C TRP A 16 7.24 -7.17 4.46
N GLY A 17 6.38 -7.79 3.66
CA GLY A 17 6.38 -9.22 3.41
C GLY A 17 7.09 -9.59 2.11
N GLY A 18 8.00 -10.57 2.16
CA GLY A 18 8.63 -11.14 0.96
C GLY A 18 7.70 -12.08 0.16
N THR A 19 6.59 -12.53 0.75
CA THR A 19 5.72 -13.58 0.22
C THR A 19 4.22 -13.23 0.21
N TRP A 20 3.81 -12.02 0.62
CA TRP A 20 2.40 -11.60 0.57
C TRP A 20 1.91 -11.24 -0.84
N ALA A 21 2.65 -11.65 -1.87
CA ALA A 21 2.23 -11.65 -3.25
C ALA A 21 1.12 -12.69 -3.45
N TRP A 22 -0.05 -12.40 -2.86
CA TRP A 22 -1.30 -13.15 -2.99
C TRP A 22 -1.32 -14.51 -2.28
N GLY A 23 -1.83 -14.51 -1.04
CA GLY A 23 -2.65 -15.61 -0.53
C GLY A 23 -4.01 -15.74 -1.24
N GLN A 24 -4.22 -15.04 -2.37
CA GLN A 24 -5.18 -15.50 -3.36
C GLN A 24 -4.42 -16.41 -4.32
N GLN A 25 -4.86 -17.67 -4.42
CA GLN A 25 -4.55 -18.52 -5.56
C GLN A 25 -4.60 -17.62 -6.80
N ASN A 26 -3.49 -17.51 -7.53
CA ASN A 26 -3.59 -17.08 -8.91
C ASN A 26 -4.58 -18.08 -9.55
N PRO A 27 -5.79 -17.66 -9.97
CA PRO A 27 -6.76 -18.59 -10.56
C PRO A 27 -6.26 -19.15 -11.90
N GLN A 28 -5.10 -18.70 -12.37
CA GLN A 28 -4.37 -19.22 -13.52
C GLN A 28 -3.20 -20.13 -13.16
N ILE A 29 -2.98 -20.48 -11.88
CA ILE A 29 -2.09 -21.61 -11.55
C ILE A 29 -2.83 -22.87 -12.04
N PRO A 30 -2.34 -23.56 -13.07
CA PRO A 30 -2.97 -24.79 -13.51
C PRO A 30 -2.86 -25.80 -12.38
N ASP A 31 -3.97 -26.47 -12.05
CA ASP A 31 -3.94 -27.69 -11.24
C ASP A 31 -2.92 -28.66 -11.85
N PRO A 32 -2.22 -29.52 -11.08
CA PRO A 32 -1.19 -30.42 -11.61
C PRO A 32 -1.68 -31.34 -12.74
N ASP A 33 -3.01 -31.47 -12.90
CA ASP A 33 -3.69 -32.27 -13.93
C ASP A 33 -4.28 -31.45 -15.11
N MET A 34 -4.07 -30.13 -15.17
CA MET A 34 -4.50 -29.31 -16.31
C MET A 34 -3.35 -29.03 -17.29
N PRO A 35 -3.60 -29.06 -18.62
CA PRO A 35 -2.59 -28.70 -19.61
C PRO A 35 -2.12 -27.27 -19.35
N ARG A 36 -0.79 -27.07 -19.32
CA ARG A 36 -0.12 -25.80 -18.97
C ARG A 36 -0.85 -24.61 -19.58
N ALA A 37 -1.55 -23.85 -18.76
CA ALA A 37 -2.16 -22.60 -19.20
C ALA A 37 -1.04 -21.67 -19.68
N THR A 38 -1.22 -21.09 -20.87
CA THR A 38 -0.31 -20.11 -21.43
C THR A 38 -0.31 -18.89 -20.52
N SER A 39 0.71 -18.73 -19.68
CA SER A 39 0.86 -17.54 -18.84
C SER A 39 0.93 -16.31 -19.74
N VAL A 40 -0.06 -15.42 -19.63
CA VAL A 40 -0.06 -14.19 -20.42
C VAL A 40 1.00 -13.26 -19.85
N ALA A 41 2.19 -13.27 -20.47
CA ALA A 41 3.38 -12.55 -20.00
C ALA A 41 3.17 -11.03 -19.82
N SER A 42 2.18 -10.44 -20.49
CA SER A 42 1.87 -9.00 -20.40
C SER A 42 1.37 -8.57 -19.02
N HIS A 43 0.71 -9.44 -18.25
CA HIS A 43 0.24 -9.12 -16.90
C HIS A 43 1.35 -9.19 -15.85
N SER A 44 2.42 -9.94 -16.13
CA SER A 44 3.56 -10.07 -15.23
C SER A 44 4.33 -8.74 -15.11
N GLY A 45 4.48 -8.01 -16.22
CA GLY A 45 5.17 -6.71 -16.22
C GLY A 45 4.46 -5.64 -15.39
N THR A 46 3.13 -5.59 -15.44
CA THR A 46 2.33 -4.63 -14.67
C THR A 46 2.43 -4.88 -13.16
N TYR A 47 2.51 -6.15 -12.74
CA TYR A 47 2.66 -6.49 -11.33
C TYR A 47 3.99 -5.99 -10.74
N TRP A 48 5.10 -6.24 -11.44
CA TRP A 48 6.41 -5.76 -11.00
C TRP A 48 6.49 -4.23 -10.97
N ALA A 49 5.80 -3.55 -11.90
CA ALA A 49 5.66 -2.10 -11.87
C ALA A 49 4.93 -1.62 -10.60
N HIS A 50 3.81 -2.24 -10.23
CA HIS A 50 3.10 -1.89 -8.99
C HIS A 50 3.95 -2.08 -7.73
N LEU A 51 4.74 -3.15 -7.67
CA LEU A 51 5.65 -3.38 -6.55
C LEU A 51 6.77 -2.34 -6.49
N ALA A 52 7.33 -1.97 -7.63
CA ALA A 52 8.34 -0.93 -7.70
C ALA A 52 7.76 0.42 -7.26
N ASP A 53 6.57 0.76 -7.77
CA ASP A 53 5.88 2.01 -7.50
C ASP A 53 5.52 2.13 -6.01
N ILE A 54 4.91 1.12 -5.39
CA ILE A 54 4.52 1.21 -3.97
C ILE A 54 5.75 1.29 -3.04
N ARG A 55 6.85 0.61 -3.40
CA ARG A 55 8.11 0.68 -2.66
C ARG A 55 8.77 2.05 -2.79
N ALA A 56 8.75 2.63 -3.98
CA ALA A 56 9.21 4.00 -4.20
C ALA A 56 8.36 4.99 -3.40
N ALA A 57 7.03 4.90 -3.54
CA ALA A 57 6.09 5.75 -2.83
C ALA A 57 6.25 5.67 -1.31
N TRP A 58 6.47 4.49 -0.75
CA TRP A 58 6.75 4.32 0.68
C TRP A 58 8.00 5.04 1.14
N ARG A 59 9.04 5.15 0.30
CA ARG A 59 10.29 5.87 0.64
C ARG A 59 10.17 7.37 0.42
N GLU A 60 9.48 7.78 -0.64
CA GLU A 60 9.54 9.13 -1.18
C GLU A 60 8.36 10.02 -0.76
N THR A 61 7.22 9.41 -0.40
CA THR A 61 6.07 10.18 0.09
C THR A 61 6.39 10.80 1.45
N PHE A 62 6.15 12.10 1.58
CA PHE A 62 6.26 12.79 2.85
C PHE A 62 5.11 12.38 3.78
N LEU A 63 5.37 11.36 4.60
CA LEU A 63 4.51 10.91 5.67
C LEU A 63 5.14 11.34 7.00
N THR A 64 4.37 12.01 7.87
CA THR A 64 4.83 12.25 9.23
C THR A 64 5.03 10.93 9.96
N ARG A 65 5.81 10.95 11.06
CA ARG A 65 6.10 9.75 11.84
C ARG A 65 4.83 9.03 12.27
N GLU A 66 3.82 9.77 12.70
CA GLU A 66 2.55 9.24 13.20
C GLU A 66 1.75 8.53 12.10
N LEU A 67 1.76 9.07 10.88
CA LEU A 67 1.10 8.44 9.73
C LEU A 67 1.83 7.15 9.34
N ARG A 68 3.16 7.20 9.32
CA ARG A 68 4.00 6.06 8.95
C ARG A 68 3.87 4.92 9.96
N VAL A 69 3.87 5.22 11.26
CA VAL A 69 3.67 4.24 12.34
C VAL A 69 2.28 3.63 12.27
N ALA A 70 1.23 4.43 12.09
CA ALA A 70 -0.14 3.91 11.97
C ALA A 70 -0.28 2.92 10.80
N LEU A 71 0.27 3.25 9.62
CA LEU A 71 0.27 2.33 8.47
C LEU A 71 1.05 1.05 8.77
N PHE A 72 2.24 1.17 9.35
CA PHE A 72 3.09 0.01 9.68
C PHE A 72 2.40 -0.93 10.67
N LEU A 73 1.91 -0.43 11.81
CA LEU A 73 1.25 -1.27 12.80
C LEU A 73 0.00 -1.95 12.25
N SER A 74 -0.79 -1.23 11.44
CA SER A 74 -2.01 -1.79 10.86
C SER A 74 -1.73 -2.82 9.75
N HIS A 75 -0.83 -2.52 8.80
CA HIS A 75 -0.69 -3.32 7.57
C HIS A 75 0.51 -4.27 7.59
N ALA A 76 1.53 -3.99 8.40
CA ALA A 76 2.68 -4.87 8.58
C ALA A 76 2.49 -5.79 9.79
N CYS A 77 2.01 -5.25 10.92
CA CYS A 77 1.82 -6.02 12.15
C CYS A 77 0.41 -6.61 12.31
N GLY A 78 -0.55 -6.16 11.49
CA GLY A 78 -1.94 -6.64 11.56
C GLY A 78 -2.71 -6.17 12.79
N TRP A 79 -2.29 -5.09 13.44
CA TRP A 79 -2.97 -4.55 14.62
C TRP A 79 -4.29 -3.87 14.27
N THR A 80 -5.25 -3.95 15.18
CA THR A 80 -6.52 -3.22 15.09
C THR A 80 -6.31 -1.73 15.39
N GLN A 81 -7.29 -0.89 15.04
CA GLN A 81 -7.19 0.55 15.34
C GLN A 81 -7.24 0.82 16.84
N GLU A 82 -7.92 -0.03 17.61
CA GLU A 82 -8.00 0.00 19.06
C GLU A 82 -6.65 -0.30 19.71
N GLU A 83 -5.96 -1.36 19.27
CA GLU A 83 -4.61 -1.73 19.76
C GLU A 83 -3.60 -0.62 19.47
N ILE A 84 -3.65 -0.04 18.27
CA ILE A 84 -2.79 1.09 17.89
C ILE A 84 -3.11 2.33 18.73
N ALA A 85 -4.40 2.60 18.97
CA ALA A 85 -4.85 3.74 19.76
C ALA A 85 -4.36 3.64 21.21
N GLU A 86 -4.45 2.45 21.81
CA GLU A 86 -3.92 2.16 23.14
C GLU A 86 -2.40 2.35 23.19
N HIS A 87 -1.67 1.75 22.24
CA HIS A 87 -0.21 1.88 22.14
C HIS A 87 0.28 3.32 21.98
N GLU A 88 -0.40 4.11 21.16
CA GLU A 88 -0.04 5.51 20.87
C GLU A 88 -0.67 6.51 21.86
N ALA A 89 -1.43 6.04 22.85
CA ALA A 89 -2.17 6.85 23.83
C ALA A 89 -3.05 7.95 23.17
N VAL A 90 -3.75 7.60 22.09
CA VAL A 90 -4.68 8.47 21.37
C VAL A 90 -6.05 7.81 21.19
N SER A 91 -7.03 8.56 20.68
CA SER A 91 -8.34 7.95 20.34
C SER A 91 -8.26 7.09 19.07
N GLN A 92 -9.08 6.04 19.00
CA GLN A 92 -9.30 5.27 17.76
C GLN A 92 -9.66 6.16 16.58
N ARG A 93 -10.47 7.21 16.80
CA ARG A 93 -10.82 8.20 15.76
C ARG A 93 -9.60 8.93 15.21
N ALA A 94 -8.58 9.18 16.05
CA ALA A 94 -7.32 9.77 15.59
C ALA A 94 -6.57 8.79 14.69
N ILE A 95 -6.54 7.49 15.03
CA ILE A 95 -5.92 6.43 14.20
C ILE A 95 -6.64 6.30 12.86
N SER A 96 -7.97 6.24 12.84
CA SER A 96 -8.79 6.21 11.62
C SER A 96 -8.43 7.38 10.67
N LYS A 97 -8.35 8.61 11.21
CA LYS A 97 -7.94 9.80 10.44
C LYS A 97 -6.52 9.71 9.92
N ARG A 98 -5.58 9.19 10.72
CA ARG A 98 -4.18 8.99 10.30
C ARG A 98 -4.09 8.00 9.15
N LEU A 99 -4.76 6.86 9.24
CA LEU A 99 -4.78 5.84 8.17
C LEU A 99 -5.38 6.40 6.88
N ALA A 100 -6.56 7.02 6.95
CA ALA A 100 -7.20 7.63 5.79
C ALA A 100 -6.31 8.70 5.13
N ARG A 101 -5.70 9.58 5.94
CA ARG A 101 -4.78 10.61 5.42
C ARG A 101 -3.53 10.02 4.79
N ALA A 102 -2.95 8.98 5.40
CA ALA A 102 -1.75 8.35 4.89
C ALA A 102 -2.02 7.64 3.54
N LEU A 103 -3.14 6.93 3.41
CA LEU A 103 -3.58 6.32 2.15
C LEU A 103 -3.84 7.37 1.07
N GLU A 104 -4.48 8.48 1.41
CA GLU A 104 -4.69 9.60 0.47
C GLU A 104 -3.35 10.16 -0.03
N LEU A 105 -2.38 10.37 0.86
CA LEU A 105 -1.06 10.90 0.49
C LEU A 105 -0.29 9.94 -0.42
N LEU A 106 -0.29 8.64 -0.11
CA LEU A 106 0.34 7.62 -0.96
C LEU A 106 -0.34 7.52 -2.32
N THR A 107 -1.67 7.52 -2.35
CA THR A 107 -2.46 7.49 -3.59
C THR A 107 -2.17 8.72 -4.45
N ASN A 108 -2.10 9.89 -3.84
CA ASN A 108 -1.76 11.13 -4.54
C ASN A 108 -0.35 11.07 -5.11
N HIS A 109 0.64 10.61 -4.34
CA HIS A 109 2.01 10.47 -4.81
C HIS A 109 2.13 9.50 -5.99
N LEU A 110 1.52 8.32 -5.88
CA LEU A 110 1.50 7.30 -6.94
C LEU A 110 0.82 7.78 -8.23
N ASN A 111 -0.14 8.69 -8.11
CA ASN A 111 -0.81 9.32 -9.24
C ASN A 111 -0.11 10.61 -9.74
N GLY A 112 1.04 10.97 -9.15
CA GLY A 112 1.78 12.18 -9.51
C GLY A 112 1.17 13.50 -9.01
N TYR A 113 0.16 13.43 -8.13
CA TYR A 113 -0.42 14.60 -7.48
C TYR A 113 0.47 15.05 -6.32
N VAL A 114 1.52 15.82 -6.62
CA VAL A 114 2.39 16.40 -5.58
C VAL A 114 1.70 17.61 -4.96
N ARG A 115 1.23 17.48 -3.71
CA ARG A 115 0.90 18.64 -2.88
C ARG A 115 2.18 19.17 -2.22
N TRP A 116 2.90 20.04 -2.94
CA TRP A 116 3.93 20.88 -2.34
C TRP A 116 3.26 21.84 -1.33
N GLY A 117 3.48 21.58 -0.04
CA GLY A 117 3.09 22.48 1.02
C GLY A 117 4.01 23.70 1.05
N GLY A 118 3.58 24.80 0.43
CA GLY A 118 3.93 26.16 0.82
C GLY A 118 5.25 26.74 0.28
N SER A 119 5.29 27.12 -0.99
CA SER A 119 5.70 28.47 -1.43
C SER A 119 5.59 28.55 -2.95
N ARG A 120 4.82 29.52 -3.48
CA ARG A 120 5.11 30.05 -4.81
C ARG A 120 6.36 30.90 -4.66
N VAL A 121 7.47 30.48 -5.24
CA VAL A 121 8.56 31.39 -5.58
C VAL A 121 8.40 31.70 -7.07
N THR A 122 7.92 32.93 -7.29
CA THR A 122 7.83 33.74 -8.53
C THR A 122 7.30 33.06 -9.79
#